data_AF-A0A257LBG3-F1
#
_entry.id   AF-A0A257LBG3-F1
#
_cell.length_a   1.000
_cell.length_b   1.000
_cell.length_c   1.000
_cell.angle_alpha   90.00
_cell.angle_beta   90.00
_cell.angle_gamma   90.00
#
_symmetry.space_group_name_H-M   'P 1'
#
loop_
_entity.id
_entity.type
_entity.pdbx_description
1 polymer ?
#
loop_
_entity_poly.entity_id
_entity_poly.type
_entity_poly.pdbx_seq_one_letter_code
_entity_poly.pdbx_strand_id
1 'polypeptide(L)'
;MQINFKYSGTKFVFRVNKLNSPTMRILVLIAALFCFFHIDAFAQKKVGGKVLKGYDVIYPFKNGRAKVIKNGKMGFIDMQGEEVIKPEFDQVYPFEKGVARVENMGLLGLINESGEILLDPIYDYIGTAKDGLVIVTRKGKKGLVKITGSAPENVEYLVDVRD
;
A
#
# COMPACT_ATOMS: atom_id res chain seq x y z
N MET A 1 44.57 8.97 24.61
CA MET A 1 43.10 8.92 24.55
C MET A 1 42.69 7.49 24.27
N GLN A 2 41.86 6.86 25.10
CA GLN A 2 41.28 5.54 24.79
C GLN A 2 39.78 5.63 24.98
N ILE A 3 39.04 5.40 23.89
CA ILE A 3 37.58 5.30 23.88
C ILE A 3 37.26 3.84 23.60
N ASN A 4 36.62 3.18 24.56
CA ASN A 4 36.21 1.79 24.39
C ASN A 4 34.72 1.76 24.06
N PHE A 5 34.40 1.17 22.92
CA PHE A 5 33.03 0.94 22.48
C PHE A 5 32.62 -0.46 22.91
N LYS A 6 31.51 -0.58 23.66
CA LYS A 6 30.93 -1.88 23.97
C LYS A 6 29.46 -1.85 23.56
N TYR A 7 29.12 -2.71 22.61
CA TYR A 7 27.75 -2.91 22.16
C TYR A 7 27.14 -4.07 22.93
N SER A 8 25.94 -3.88 23.49
CA SER A 8 25.18 -4.92 24.17
C SER A 8 23.68 -4.71 23.93
N GLY A 9 23.13 -5.47 22.96
CA GLY A 9 21.73 -5.36 22.56
C GLY A 9 21.37 -3.97 22.06
N THR A 10 20.27 -3.39 22.55
CA THR A 10 19.77 -2.06 22.14
C THR A 10 20.41 -0.89 22.89
N LYS A 11 21.39 -1.13 23.78
CA LYS A 11 22.03 -0.07 24.57
C LYS A 11 23.47 0.17 24.13
N PHE A 12 23.75 1.41 23.71
CA PHE A 12 25.10 1.93 23.58
C PHE A 12 25.58 2.45 24.94
N VAL A 13 26.70 1.91 25.43
CA VAL A 13 27.32 2.37 26.69
C VAL A 13 28.66 3.01 26.38
N PHE A 14 28.78 4.30 26.69
CA PHE A 14 30.02 5.07 26.53
C PHE A 14 30.76 5.11 27.87
N ARG A 15 32.02 4.64 27.91
CA ARG A 15 32.88 4.73 29.10
C ARG A 15 34.14 5.52 28.78
N VAL A 16 34.29 6.70 29.38
CA VAL A 16 35.45 7.59 29.18
C VAL A 16 36.33 7.56 30.43
N ASN A 17 37.52 6.95 30.34
CA ASN A 17 38.35 6.67 31.51
C ASN A 17 39.41 7.75 31.84
N LYS A 18 39.55 8.82 31.03
CA LYS A 18 40.40 9.97 31.38
C LYS A 18 40.13 11.19 30.48
N LEU A 19 39.62 12.28 31.07
CA LEU A 19 39.47 13.59 30.42
C LEU A 19 40.26 14.61 31.25
N ASN A 20 41.40 15.05 30.72
CA ASN A 20 42.37 15.92 31.41
C ASN A 20 42.02 17.42 31.33
N SER A 21 40.92 17.80 30.66
CA SER A 21 40.48 19.20 30.59
C SER A 21 38.96 19.31 30.78
N PRO A 22 38.47 20.28 31.56
CA PRO A 22 37.04 20.60 31.69
C PRO A 22 36.37 20.86 30.33
N THR A 23 37.07 21.50 29.39
CA THR A 23 36.54 21.86 28.06
C THR A 23 36.24 20.63 27.19
N MET A 24 37.07 19.59 27.29
CA MET A 24 36.88 18.34 26.53
C MET A 24 35.71 17.51 27.07
N ARG A 25 35.37 17.63 28.36
CA ARG A 25 34.19 16.97 28.95
C ARG A 25 32.89 17.54 28.38
N ILE A 26 32.83 18.86 28.25
CA ILE A 26 31.69 19.58 27.69
C ILE A 26 31.52 19.21 26.20
N LEU A 27 32.62 19.18 25.44
CA LEU A 27 32.57 18.85 24.01
C LEU A 27 32.05 17.43 23.73
N VAL A 28 32.45 16.43 24.53
CA VAL A 28 31.99 15.04 24.39
C VAL A 28 30.53 14.88 24.78
N LEU A 29 30.04 15.60 25.79
CA LEU A 29 28.63 15.58 26.18
C LEU A 29 27.74 16.24 25.11
N ILE A 30 28.19 17.35 24.51
CA ILE A 30 27.50 18.00 23.38
C ILE A 30 27.45 17.07 22.17
N ALA A 31 28.55 16.39 21.84
CA ALA A 31 28.58 15.43 20.73
C ALA A 31 27.67 14.22 20.99
N ALA A 32 27.63 13.69 22.21
CA ALA A 32 26.73 12.61 22.58
C ALA A 32 25.25 13.04 22.50
N LEU A 33 24.92 14.25 22.96
CA LEU A 33 23.57 14.81 22.83
C LEU A 33 23.19 15.03 21.36
N PHE A 34 24.11 15.51 20.51
CA PHE A 34 23.92 15.62 19.07
C PHE A 34 23.66 14.27 18.39
N CYS A 35 24.33 13.20 18.82
CA CYS A 35 24.05 11.85 18.34
C CYS A 35 22.67 11.34 18.79
N PHE A 36 22.21 11.68 19.99
CA PHE A 36 20.85 11.34 20.43
C PHE A 36 19.76 12.04 19.61
N PHE A 37 20.00 13.24 19.08
CA PHE A 37 19.06 13.93 18.19
C PHE A 37 19.08 13.43 16.73
N HIS A 38 20.09 12.63 16.32
CA HIS A 38 20.23 12.16 14.94
C HIS A 38 19.92 10.67 14.72
N ILE A 39 19.54 9.92 15.75
CA ILE A 39 19.28 8.47 15.60
C ILE A 39 17.84 8.15 15.15
N ASP A 40 16.90 9.11 15.20
CA ASP A 40 15.51 8.87 14.77
C ASP A 40 15.26 9.12 13.28
N ALA A 41 16.28 8.99 12.43
CA ALA A 41 16.05 8.71 11.01
C ALA A 41 15.59 7.25 10.83
N PHE A 42 14.60 6.84 11.62
CA PHE A 42 13.78 5.66 11.36
C PHE A 42 13.28 5.83 9.93
N ALA A 43 13.61 4.90 9.05
CA ALA A 43 13.36 4.96 7.62
C ALA A 43 11.86 5.08 7.32
N GLN A 44 11.33 6.30 7.43
CA GLN A 44 9.98 6.62 7.05
C GLN A 44 9.93 6.57 5.53
N LYS A 45 9.09 5.69 4.98
CA LYS A 45 8.94 5.52 3.53
C LYS A 45 8.35 6.82 2.95
N LYS A 46 9.21 7.65 2.38
CA LYS A 46 8.83 8.92 1.74
C LYS A 46 8.36 8.65 0.31
N VAL A 47 7.22 9.24 -0.06
CA VAL A 47 6.64 9.20 -1.41
C VAL A 47 6.27 10.62 -1.78
N GLY A 48 6.79 11.14 -2.91
CA GLY A 48 6.59 12.53 -3.30
C GLY A 48 7.06 13.57 -2.27
N GLY A 49 8.00 13.22 -1.38
CA GLY A 49 8.45 14.08 -0.27
C GLY A 49 7.53 14.08 0.96
N LYS A 50 6.36 13.44 0.89
CA LYS A 50 5.42 13.23 2.00
C LYS A 50 5.75 11.93 2.72
N VAL A 51 5.72 11.96 4.04
CA VAL A 51 5.71 10.73 4.85
C VAL A 51 4.30 10.18 4.79
N LEU A 52 4.14 8.98 4.23
CA LEU A 52 2.86 8.29 4.25
C LEU A 52 2.64 7.68 5.63
N LYS A 53 1.67 8.21 6.37
CA LYS A 53 1.23 7.70 7.68
C LYS A 53 -0.16 7.09 7.53
N GLY A 54 -0.48 6.13 8.40
CA GLY A 54 -1.81 5.52 8.47
C GLY A 54 -2.04 4.31 7.55
N TYR A 55 -0.97 3.75 6.99
CA TYR A 55 -0.98 2.44 6.32
C TYR A 55 -0.15 1.45 7.11
N ASP A 56 -0.63 0.21 7.21
CA ASP A 56 0.07 -0.89 7.85
C ASP A 56 1.20 -1.38 6.94
N VAL A 57 0.93 -1.45 5.63
CA VAL A 57 1.87 -1.91 4.61
C VAL A 57 1.74 -1.04 3.36
N ILE A 58 2.88 -0.67 2.79
CA ILE A 58 2.96 0.00 1.49
C ILE A 58 3.91 -0.84 0.63
N TYR A 59 3.40 -1.41 -0.47
CA TYR A 59 4.21 -2.15 -1.43
C TYR A 59 5.08 -1.20 -2.28
N PRO A 60 6.08 -1.72 -3.02
CA PRO A 60 6.81 -0.91 -3.99
C PRO A 60 5.86 -0.34 -5.06
N PHE A 61 6.21 0.85 -5.56
CA PHE A 61 5.50 1.44 -6.69
C PHE A 61 5.76 0.61 -7.95
N LYS A 62 4.69 0.37 -8.71
CA LYS A 62 4.72 -0.23 -10.04
C LYS A 62 3.75 0.54 -10.92
N ASN A 63 4.19 0.96 -12.10
CA ASN A 63 3.38 1.74 -13.05
C ASN A 63 2.71 2.98 -12.41
N GLY A 64 3.44 3.71 -11.56
CA GLY A 64 2.95 4.94 -10.92
C GLY A 64 1.98 4.74 -9.75
N ARG A 65 1.69 3.50 -9.33
CA ARG A 65 0.81 3.20 -8.19
C ARG A 65 1.48 2.24 -7.21
N ALA A 66 1.13 2.32 -5.94
CA ALA A 66 1.54 1.35 -4.93
C ALA A 66 0.32 0.72 -4.26
N LYS A 67 0.32 -0.60 -4.12
CA LYS A 67 -0.66 -1.30 -3.31
C LYS A 67 -0.43 -0.93 -1.84
N VAL A 68 -1.50 -0.71 -1.10
CA VAL A 68 -1.46 -0.37 0.32
C VAL A 68 -2.41 -1.25 1.11
N ILE A 69 -2.07 -1.48 2.39
CA ILE A 69 -2.92 -2.15 3.37
C ILE A 69 -3.16 -1.18 4.53
N LYS A 70 -4.42 -1.05 4.93
CA LYS A 70 -4.87 -0.26 6.08
C LYS A 70 -6.01 -0.98 6.77
N ASN A 71 -5.87 -1.27 8.05
CA ASN A 71 -6.85 -2.01 8.86
C ASN A 71 -7.25 -3.35 8.20
N GLY A 72 -6.30 -4.04 7.58
CA GLY A 72 -6.53 -5.30 6.87
C GLY A 72 -7.22 -5.18 5.50
N LYS A 73 -7.60 -3.97 5.06
CA LYS A 73 -8.17 -3.71 3.74
C LYS A 73 -7.12 -3.20 2.77
N MET A 74 -7.28 -3.53 1.49
CA MET A 74 -6.37 -3.22 0.40
C MET A 74 -6.89 -2.10 -0.49
N GLY A 75 -5.96 -1.25 -0.93
CA GLY A 75 -6.21 -0.18 -1.89
C GLY A 75 -4.97 0.16 -2.71
N PHE A 76 -5.01 1.28 -3.43
CA PHE A 76 -3.90 1.82 -4.20
C PHE A 76 -3.73 3.31 -3.95
N ILE A 77 -2.48 3.73 -3.86
CA ILE A 77 -2.09 5.14 -3.85
C ILE A 77 -1.24 5.49 -5.06
N ASP A 78 -1.25 6.75 -5.45
CA ASP A 78 -0.34 7.30 -6.46
C ASP A 78 1.03 7.72 -5.87
N MET A 79 1.90 8.26 -6.72
CA MET A 79 3.23 8.74 -6.34
C MET A 79 3.22 10.02 -5.49
N GLN A 80 2.06 10.66 -5.35
CA GLN A 80 1.82 11.81 -4.48
C GLN A 80 1.32 11.35 -3.10
N GLY A 81 0.93 10.08 -2.97
CA GLY A 81 0.39 9.49 -1.76
C GLY A 81 -1.12 9.61 -1.64
N GLU A 82 -1.80 10.03 -2.70
CA GLU A 82 -3.25 10.17 -2.73
C GLU A 82 -3.89 8.81 -3.04
N GLU A 83 -5.03 8.53 -2.41
CA GLU A 83 -5.78 7.28 -2.57
C GLU A 83 -6.44 7.27 -3.95
N VAL A 84 -5.89 6.46 -4.88
CA VAL A 84 -6.53 6.16 -6.17
C VAL A 84 -7.65 5.15 -5.95
N ILE A 85 -7.39 4.15 -5.12
CA ILE A 85 -8.39 3.19 -4.65
C ILE A 85 -8.31 3.18 -3.14
N LYS A 86 -9.42 3.53 -2.49
CA LYS A 86 -9.51 3.53 -1.04
C LYS A 86 -9.29 2.11 -0.49
N PRO A 87 -8.63 1.95 0.67
CA PRO A 87 -8.49 0.65 1.31
C PRO A 87 -9.83 0.12 1.84
N GLU A 88 -10.64 -0.47 0.98
CA GLU A 88 -12.01 -0.94 1.29
C GLU A 88 -12.22 -2.42 0.93
N PHE A 89 -11.35 -2.99 0.10
CA PHE A 89 -11.45 -4.36 -0.41
C PHE A 89 -10.61 -5.33 0.42
N ASP A 90 -11.01 -6.59 0.49
CA ASP A 90 -10.19 -7.63 1.12
C ASP A 90 -8.99 -7.98 0.24
N GLN A 91 -9.18 -7.99 -1.08
CA GLN A 91 -8.11 -8.15 -2.05
C GLN A 91 -8.31 -7.22 -3.24
N VAL A 92 -7.20 -6.70 -3.77
CA VAL A 92 -7.15 -6.05 -5.07
C VAL A 92 -6.07 -6.70 -5.92
N TYR A 93 -6.46 -7.16 -7.10
CA TYR A 93 -5.58 -7.82 -8.06
C TYR A 93 -4.86 -6.81 -8.97
N PRO A 94 -3.77 -7.20 -9.65
CA PRO A 94 -3.13 -6.34 -10.63
C PRO A 94 -4.08 -5.89 -11.74
N PHE A 95 -3.86 -4.69 -12.26
CA PHE A 95 -4.56 -4.20 -13.44
C PHE A 95 -4.12 -4.94 -14.70
N GLU A 96 -5.10 -5.35 -15.49
CA GLU A 96 -4.93 -5.92 -16.82
C GLU A 96 -5.81 -5.13 -17.79
N LYS A 97 -5.20 -4.50 -18.81
CA LYS A 97 -5.91 -3.68 -19.81
C LYS A 97 -6.82 -2.60 -19.20
N GLY A 98 -6.38 -1.98 -18.10
CA GLY A 98 -7.11 -0.89 -17.44
C GLY A 98 -8.22 -1.34 -16.48
N VAL A 99 -8.36 -2.63 -16.23
CA VAL A 99 -9.36 -3.21 -15.31
C VAL A 99 -8.65 -4.08 -14.27
N ALA A 100 -9.08 -4.00 -13.01
CA ALA A 100 -8.64 -4.88 -11.95
C ALA A 100 -9.82 -5.63 -11.35
N ARG A 101 -9.56 -6.88 -10.93
CA ARG A 101 -10.48 -7.62 -10.08
C ARG A 101 -10.32 -7.15 -8.63
N VAL A 102 -11.42 -7.12 -7.92
CA VAL A 102 -11.47 -6.89 -6.47
C VAL A 102 -12.24 -8.01 -5.80
N GLU A 103 -11.93 -8.24 -4.52
CA GLU A 103 -12.68 -9.14 -3.66
C GLU A 103 -13.12 -8.41 -2.40
N ASN A 104 -14.37 -8.59 -2.02
CA ASN A 104 -14.90 -8.12 -0.75
C ASN A 104 -15.86 -9.18 -0.18
N MET A 105 -15.63 -9.61 1.05
CA MET A 105 -16.40 -10.65 1.74
C MET A 105 -16.52 -11.95 0.92
N GLY A 106 -15.46 -12.33 0.19
CA GLY A 106 -15.43 -13.53 -0.65
C GLY A 106 -16.12 -13.38 -2.02
N LEU A 107 -16.63 -12.20 -2.35
CA LEU A 107 -17.32 -11.92 -3.61
C LEU A 107 -16.46 -11.04 -4.51
N LEU A 108 -16.51 -11.33 -5.80
CA LEU A 108 -15.69 -10.71 -6.83
C LEU A 108 -16.43 -9.55 -7.50
N GLY A 109 -15.68 -8.48 -7.77
CA GLY A 109 -16.08 -7.32 -8.56
C GLY A 109 -14.97 -6.90 -9.52
N LEU A 110 -15.25 -5.89 -10.34
CA LEU A 110 -14.30 -5.26 -11.24
C LEU A 110 -14.28 -3.76 -11.01
N ILE A 111 -13.09 -3.17 -11.04
CA ILE A 111 -12.87 -1.73 -10.97
C ILE A 111 -11.93 -1.30 -12.09
N ASN A 112 -11.97 -0.01 -12.43
CA ASN A 112 -11.02 0.58 -13.35
C ASN A 112 -9.81 1.21 -12.63
N GLU A 113 -8.87 1.76 -13.41
CA GLU A 113 -7.65 2.37 -12.89
C GLU A 113 -7.86 3.61 -12.00
N SER A 114 -9.03 4.24 -12.08
CA SER A 114 -9.45 5.35 -11.23
C SER A 114 -10.18 4.88 -9.97
N GLY A 115 -10.35 3.57 -9.80
CA GLY A 115 -11.08 2.97 -8.68
C GLY A 115 -12.60 2.98 -8.83
N GLU A 116 -13.12 3.34 -10.00
CA GLU A 116 -14.56 3.31 -10.27
C GLU A 116 -15.02 1.86 -10.45
N ILE A 117 -16.16 1.53 -9.88
CA ILE A 117 -16.75 0.19 -9.95
C ILE A 117 -17.35 -0.04 -11.33
N LEU A 118 -16.85 -1.06 -12.03
CA LEU A 118 -17.44 -1.60 -13.26
C LEU A 118 -18.45 -2.70 -12.94
N LEU A 119 -18.09 -3.57 -12.00
CA LEU A 119 -18.95 -4.63 -11.48
C LEU A 119 -18.85 -4.64 -9.95
N ASP A 120 -19.97 -4.53 -9.26
CA ASP A 120 -20.02 -4.64 -7.80
C ASP A 120 -19.46 -5.98 -7.33
N PRO A 121 -18.82 -6.05 -6.14
CA PRO A 121 -18.32 -7.29 -5.56
C PRO A 121 -19.47 -8.16 -5.03
N ILE A 122 -20.25 -8.72 -5.95
CA ILE A 122 -21.44 -9.54 -5.68
C ILE A 122 -21.42 -10.92 -6.36
N TYR A 123 -20.36 -11.21 -7.13
CA TYR A 123 -20.27 -12.40 -7.97
C TYR A 123 -19.39 -13.46 -7.31
N ASP A 124 -19.83 -14.73 -7.35
CA ASP A 124 -19.01 -15.87 -6.91
C ASP A 124 -17.84 -16.12 -7.87
N TYR A 125 -18.04 -15.78 -9.15
CA TYR A 125 -17.05 -15.96 -10.19
C TYR A 125 -17.15 -14.87 -11.27
N ILE A 126 -16.00 -14.38 -11.71
CA ILE A 126 -15.86 -13.51 -12.89
C ILE A 126 -14.80 -14.12 -13.81
N GLY A 127 -15.18 -14.45 -15.03
CA GLY A 127 -14.29 -14.98 -16.07
C GLY A 127 -14.31 -14.10 -17.31
N THR A 128 -13.15 -13.80 -17.86
CA THR A 128 -13.04 -12.97 -19.08
C THR A 128 -13.00 -13.88 -20.31
N ALA A 129 -13.78 -13.52 -21.33
CA ALA A 129 -13.80 -14.14 -22.65
C ALA A 129 -13.20 -13.18 -23.70
N LYS A 130 -13.34 -13.52 -24.99
CA LYS A 130 -12.87 -12.64 -26.08
C LYS A 130 -13.77 -11.41 -26.21
N ASP A 131 -13.23 -10.35 -26.80
CA ASP A 131 -13.96 -9.16 -27.26
C ASP A 131 -14.74 -8.41 -26.17
N GLY A 132 -14.17 -8.34 -24.96
CA GLY A 132 -14.77 -7.62 -23.84
C GLY A 132 -15.94 -8.33 -23.18
N LEU A 133 -16.24 -9.58 -23.58
CA LEU A 133 -17.26 -10.38 -22.90
C LEU A 133 -16.72 -10.92 -21.57
N VAL A 134 -17.55 -10.83 -20.54
CA VAL A 134 -17.28 -11.28 -19.19
C VAL A 134 -18.42 -12.20 -18.76
N ILE A 135 -18.07 -13.40 -18.37
CA ILE A 135 -19.00 -14.37 -17.78
C ILE A 135 -18.98 -14.15 -16.27
N VAL A 136 -20.15 -13.95 -15.70
CA VAL A 136 -20.32 -13.80 -14.26
C VAL A 136 -21.14 -14.95 -13.71
N THR A 137 -20.83 -15.41 -12.50
CA THR A 137 -21.68 -16.37 -11.78
C THR A 137 -22.10 -15.76 -10.45
N ARG A 138 -23.39 -15.84 -10.15
CA ARG A 138 -23.94 -15.46 -8.86
C ARG A 138 -25.00 -16.47 -8.42
N LYS A 139 -24.85 -17.01 -7.21
CA LYS A 139 -25.75 -18.01 -6.59
C LYS A 139 -26.08 -19.17 -7.55
N GLY A 140 -25.07 -19.64 -8.28
CA GLY A 140 -25.20 -20.74 -9.26
C GLY A 140 -25.80 -20.36 -10.62
N LYS A 141 -26.27 -19.12 -10.82
CA LYS A 141 -26.73 -18.61 -12.12
C LYS A 141 -25.56 -18.00 -12.90
N LYS A 142 -25.51 -18.23 -14.22
CA LYS A 142 -24.53 -17.63 -15.11
C LYS A 142 -25.12 -16.45 -15.86
N GLY A 143 -24.44 -15.31 -15.79
CA GLY A 143 -24.74 -14.09 -16.55
C GLY A 143 -23.65 -13.78 -17.56
N LEU A 144 -23.95 -12.83 -18.44
CA LEU A 144 -23.05 -12.36 -19.48
C LEU A 144 -23.07 -10.84 -19.49
N VAL A 145 -21.90 -10.24 -19.37
CA VAL A 145 -21.69 -8.80 -19.38
C VAL A 145 -20.72 -8.47 -20.49
N LYS A 146 -21.01 -7.45 -21.28
CA LYS A 146 -20.09 -6.89 -22.26
C LYS A 146 -19.48 -5.61 -21.69
N ILE A 147 -18.16 -5.54 -21.69
CA ILE A 147 -17.40 -4.40 -21.18
C ILE A 147 -16.54 -3.87 -22.32
N THR A 148 -16.91 -2.70 -22.87
CA THR A 148 -16.21 -2.06 -24.00
C THR A 148 -15.37 -0.87 -23.56
N GLY A 149 -14.33 -1.13 -22.78
CA GLY A 149 -13.45 -0.10 -22.23
C GLY A 149 -13.32 -0.20 -20.72
N SER A 150 -12.79 0.85 -20.10
CA SER A 150 -12.56 0.90 -18.65
C SER A 150 -13.48 1.89 -17.93
N ALA A 151 -14.43 2.53 -18.61
CA ALA A 151 -15.37 3.45 -17.97
C ALA A 151 -16.70 2.74 -17.65
N PRO A 152 -17.37 3.03 -16.52
CA PRO A 152 -18.58 2.33 -16.08
C PRO A 152 -19.73 2.32 -17.10
N GLU A 153 -19.88 3.37 -17.90
CA GLU A 153 -20.90 3.48 -18.96
C GLU A 153 -20.71 2.46 -20.09
N ASN A 154 -19.55 1.81 -20.18
CA ASN A 154 -19.26 0.77 -21.16
C ASN A 154 -19.64 -0.64 -20.68
N VAL A 155 -20.34 -0.76 -19.55
CA VAL A 155 -20.79 -2.03 -18.99
C VAL A 155 -22.23 -2.29 -19.42
N GLU A 156 -22.42 -3.29 -20.28
CA GLU A 156 -23.73 -3.72 -20.79
C GLU A 156 -24.05 -5.13 -20.31
N TYR A 157 -25.14 -5.29 -19.56
CA TYR A 157 -25.62 -6.59 -19.10
C TYR A 157 -26.45 -7.27 -20.20
N LEU A 158 -25.88 -8.29 -20.84
CA LEU A 158 -26.56 -9.08 -21.87
C LEU A 158 -27.46 -10.16 -21.25
N VAL A 159 -27.00 -10.75 -20.14
CA VAL A 159 -27.78 -11.65 -19.29
C VAL A 159 -27.53 -11.26 -17.84
N ASP A 160 -28.53 -10.65 -17.22
CA ASP A 160 -28.46 -10.17 -15.83
C ASP A 160 -28.73 -11.31 -14.84
N VAL A 161 -27.88 -11.41 -13.81
CA VAL A 161 -27.99 -12.39 -12.72
C VAL A 161 -27.80 -11.72 -11.35
N ARG A 162 -28.00 -10.41 -11.27
CA ARG A 162 -27.86 -9.60 -10.04
C ARG A 162 -29.01 -9.76 -9.05
N ASP A 163 -30.00 -10.59 -9.34
CA ASP A 163 -31.09 -10.94 -8.42
C ASP A 163 -30.90 -12.33 -7.76
#